data_AF-A0A673GS74-F1
#
_entry.id   AF-A0A673GS74-F1
#
_cell.length_a   1.000
_cell.length_b   1.000
_cell.length_c   1.000
_cell.angle_alpha   90.00
_cell.angle_beta   90.00
_cell.angle_gamma   90.00
#
_symmetry.space_group_name_H-M   'P 1'
#
loop_
_entity.id
_entity.type
_entity.pdbx_description
1 polymer ?
#
loop_
_entity_poly.entity_id
_entity_poly.type
_entity_poly.pdbx_seq_one_letter_code
_entity_poly.pdbx_strand_id
1 'polypeptide(L)'
;MYINLVSPPPINKFGATSPPFIDYLKEILRRYPDGGQILKELIQNADDAGASTVVFIHDERHYGTHSLWTEELGKYQGPALYAFNDAAFTEEDWEGIQRVGRSIKQDDPTKVGRFGIGFNSVYHITDLPCVFSSEHLAIFDPQKMMFGEDEEGYRWSLNDEEDRESLLNLRDQFQPFQNTVSQVKSCTWEKVISEEQYFKGTLFRFPLRNEASEISNNLYNTTKVTQLFDSFIADADISLLFLRNVSSITLLHIDTNGLCNNRLKVSESNHFITDLSHIKQESFDRKTCLKKKSQISQQMEETKSQWLVTTCLLKQGYILEIDSLASKLSFYPQADAAFRLDEDRSLCNGWLCCFLPLPNNEQNKTGLPIHINACFGLTDNRRFIKWQEEDQKNDESAMWNELLTREILPHVYLKMILDAIQLSGNSALPSSTVYNLWPDLSKT
;
A
#
# COMPACT_ATOMS: atom_id res chain seq x y z
N MET A 1 -37.96 35.50 -20.47
CA MET A 1 -36.59 35.60 -21.01
C MET A 1 -35.78 36.47 -20.06
N TYR A 2 -35.07 35.86 -19.11
CA TYR A 2 -34.03 36.54 -18.34
C TYR A 2 -32.69 36.15 -18.97
N ILE A 3 -32.04 37.11 -19.63
CA ILE A 3 -30.71 36.96 -20.20
C ILE A 3 -29.74 37.20 -19.04
N ASN A 4 -29.05 36.15 -18.59
CA ASN A 4 -27.92 36.29 -17.68
C ASN A 4 -26.78 36.97 -18.44
N LEU A 5 -26.59 38.27 -18.17
CA LEU A 5 -25.43 39.02 -18.61
C LEU A 5 -24.22 38.55 -17.78
N VAL A 6 -23.34 37.77 -18.41
CA VAL A 6 -22.03 37.46 -17.87
C VAL A 6 -21.22 38.75 -17.85
N SER A 7 -20.93 39.27 -16.66
CA SER A 7 -20.05 40.43 -16.48
C SER A 7 -18.67 40.15 -17.11
N PRO A 8 -18.08 41.08 -17.88
CA PRO A 8 -16.75 40.89 -18.45
C PRO A 8 -15.72 40.72 -17.32
N PRO A 9 -14.70 39.87 -17.50
CA PRO A 9 -13.69 39.65 -16.47
C PRO A 9 -12.96 40.97 -16.16
N PRO A 10 -12.64 41.25 -14.88
CA PRO A 10 -11.96 42.48 -14.50
C PRO A 10 -10.59 42.57 -15.17
N ILE A 11 -10.37 43.67 -15.91
CA ILE A 11 -9.21 43.95 -16.79
C ILE A 11 -7.85 43.93 -16.05
N ASN A 12 -7.85 43.90 -14.71
CA ASN A 12 -6.64 44.00 -13.88
C ASN A 12 -6.27 42.72 -13.11
N LYS A 13 -6.86 41.55 -13.41
CA LYS A 13 -6.42 40.27 -12.78
C LYS A 13 -5.17 39.72 -13.50
N PHE A 14 -4.06 39.65 -12.78
CA PHE A 14 -2.79 39.06 -13.22
C PHE A 14 -2.26 38.14 -12.11
N GLY A 15 -2.00 36.87 -12.43
CA GLY A 15 -1.53 35.87 -11.48
C GLY A 15 -1.65 34.45 -12.05
N ALA A 16 -0.93 33.50 -11.45
CA ALA A 16 -1.04 32.10 -11.84
C ALA A 16 -2.41 31.54 -11.45
N THR A 17 -3.01 30.74 -12.33
CA THR A 17 -4.21 29.95 -12.05
C THR A 17 -3.82 28.54 -11.65
N SER A 18 -4.56 27.91 -10.74
CA SER A 18 -4.37 26.49 -10.42
C SER A 18 -4.61 25.64 -11.68
N PRO A 19 -3.72 24.68 -11.98
CA PRO A 19 -3.97 23.76 -13.07
C PRO A 19 -5.19 22.87 -12.77
N PRO A 20 -5.90 22.37 -13.79
CA PRO A 20 -6.94 21.36 -13.63
C PRO A 20 -6.43 20.11 -12.89
N PHE A 21 -7.34 19.41 -12.19
CA PHE A 21 -6.98 18.18 -11.47
C PHE A 21 -6.38 17.11 -12.38
N ILE A 22 -6.87 17.00 -13.62
CA ILE A 22 -6.34 16.07 -14.62
C ILE A 22 -4.83 16.29 -14.89
N ASP A 23 -4.37 17.53 -14.95
CA ASP A 23 -2.95 17.82 -15.18
C ASP A 23 -2.09 17.43 -13.98
N TYR A 24 -2.65 17.56 -12.77
CA TYR A 24 -2.02 17.04 -11.57
C TYR A 24 -1.92 15.50 -11.58
N LEU A 25 -2.96 14.79 -12.02
CA LEU A 25 -2.91 13.33 -12.19
C LEU A 25 -1.84 12.93 -13.20
N LYS A 26 -1.78 13.57 -14.38
CA LYS A 26 -0.73 13.31 -15.40
C LYS A 26 0.67 13.45 -14.82
N GLU A 27 0.91 14.46 -14.00
CA GLU A 27 2.21 14.69 -13.36
C GLU A 27 2.56 13.60 -12.33
N ILE A 28 1.58 13.13 -11.55
CA ILE A 28 1.75 11.98 -10.66
C ILE A 28 2.13 10.75 -11.48
N LEU A 29 1.36 10.42 -12.53
CA LEU A 29 1.61 9.23 -13.34
C LEU A 29 2.98 9.28 -14.04
N ARG A 30 3.48 10.48 -14.35
CA ARG A 30 4.83 10.68 -14.90
C ARG A 30 5.94 10.43 -13.88
N ARG A 31 5.75 10.85 -12.62
CA ARG A 31 6.73 10.69 -11.54
C ARG A 31 6.72 9.28 -10.93
N TYR A 32 5.56 8.64 -10.91
CA TYR A 32 5.33 7.32 -10.32
C TYR A 32 5.13 6.32 -11.45
N PRO A 33 6.18 5.65 -11.95
CA PRO A 33 6.02 4.73 -13.07
C PRO A 33 5.12 3.54 -12.71
N ASP A 34 4.36 3.07 -13.72
CA ASP A 34 3.53 1.87 -13.68
C ASP A 34 4.36 0.64 -13.22
N GLY A 35 3.76 -0.24 -12.42
CA GLY A 35 4.42 -1.43 -11.88
C GLY A 35 3.96 -1.82 -10.47
N GLY A 36 4.70 -2.75 -9.87
CA GLY A 36 4.37 -3.33 -8.56
C GLY A 36 4.22 -2.32 -7.40
N GLN A 37 4.66 -1.08 -7.58
CA GLN A 37 4.44 -0.01 -6.60
C GLN A 37 2.95 0.24 -6.34
N ILE A 38 2.07 0.10 -7.33
CA ILE A 38 0.62 0.32 -7.18
C ILE A 38 0.05 -0.63 -6.12
N LEU A 39 0.40 -1.92 -6.19
CA LEU A 39 -0.03 -2.91 -5.20
C LEU A 39 0.55 -2.62 -3.81
N LYS A 40 1.82 -2.17 -3.75
CA LYS A 40 2.48 -1.80 -2.49
C LYS A 40 1.80 -0.61 -1.80
N GLU A 41 1.38 0.41 -2.55
CA GLU A 41 0.61 1.55 -1.99
C GLU A 41 -0.75 1.10 -1.45
N LEU A 42 -1.46 0.20 -2.15
CA LEU A 42 -2.74 -0.34 -1.68
C LEU A 42 -2.57 -1.21 -0.42
N ILE A 43 -1.50 -2.00 -0.32
CA ILE A 43 -1.15 -2.76 0.89
C ILE A 43 -0.84 -1.83 2.06
N GLN A 44 -0.06 -0.77 1.83
CA GLN A 44 0.26 0.23 2.86
C GLN A 44 -1.00 0.95 3.35
N ASN A 45 -1.90 1.33 2.45
CA ASN A 45 -3.19 1.92 2.84
C ASN A 45 -4.03 0.97 3.71
N ALA A 46 -4.03 -0.33 3.39
CA ALA A 46 -4.72 -1.33 4.20
C ALA A 46 -4.05 -1.51 5.58
N ASP A 47 -2.71 -1.54 5.64
CA ASP A 47 -1.95 -1.63 6.89
C ASP A 47 -2.22 -0.43 7.81
N ASP A 48 -2.25 0.78 7.26
CA ASP A 48 -2.60 2.01 7.98
C ASP A 48 -4.02 2.02 8.53
N ALA A 49 -4.96 1.41 7.79
CA ALA A 49 -6.34 1.26 8.21
C ALA A 49 -6.52 0.15 9.27
N GLY A 50 -5.45 -0.56 9.63
CA GLY A 50 -5.49 -1.65 10.60
C GLY A 50 -6.02 -2.97 10.04
N ALA A 51 -6.02 -3.13 8.71
CA ALA A 51 -6.44 -4.38 8.08
C ALA A 51 -5.48 -5.53 8.44
N SER A 52 -6.03 -6.73 8.59
CA SER A 52 -5.25 -7.95 8.80
C SER A 52 -4.98 -8.71 7.50
N THR A 53 -5.88 -8.57 6.52
CA THR A 53 -5.79 -9.26 5.23
C THR A 53 -6.03 -8.34 4.05
N VAL A 54 -5.29 -8.58 2.97
CA VAL A 54 -5.48 -7.94 1.67
C VAL A 54 -5.70 -9.01 0.60
N VAL A 55 -6.64 -8.79 -0.31
CA VAL A 55 -6.93 -9.67 -1.45
C VAL A 55 -6.95 -8.85 -2.73
N PHE A 56 -6.09 -9.18 -3.67
CA PHE A 56 -6.13 -8.63 -5.02
C PHE A 56 -6.76 -9.64 -5.96
N ILE A 57 -7.64 -9.17 -6.86
CA ILE A 57 -8.36 -10.03 -7.80
C ILE A 57 -8.22 -9.44 -9.20
N HIS A 58 -7.61 -10.19 -10.11
CA HIS A 58 -7.71 -9.90 -11.53
C HIS A 58 -8.95 -10.62 -12.07
N ASP A 59 -9.97 -9.86 -12.49
CA ASP A 59 -11.24 -10.39 -12.99
C ASP A 59 -11.39 -10.07 -14.47
N GLU A 60 -11.49 -11.10 -15.32
CA GLU A 60 -11.61 -10.98 -16.78
C GLU A 60 -13.06 -10.99 -17.27
N ARG A 61 -14.04 -11.11 -16.37
CA ARG A 61 -15.44 -11.14 -16.75
C ARG A 61 -15.88 -9.80 -17.35
N HIS A 62 -16.81 -9.91 -18.27
CA HIS A 62 -17.56 -8.79 -18.80
C HIS A 62 -18.98 -8.87 -18.26
N TYR A 63 -19.50 -7.72 -17.84
CA TYR A 63 -20.81 -7.60 -17.21
C TYR A 63 -21.81 -6.99 -18.20
N GLY A 64 -23.11 -7.09 -17.87
CA GLY A 64 -24.15 -6.47 -18.68
C GLY A 64 -24.02 -4.94 -18.72
N THR A 65 -24.71 -4.32 -19.68
CA THR A 65 -24.68 -2.87 -19.92
C THR A 65 -26.07 -2.28 -20.18
N HIS A 66 -27.15 -2.95 -19.77
CA HIS A 66 -28.53 -2.54 -20.03
C HIS A 66 -29.14 -1.74 -18.87
N SER A 67 -28.72 -2.01 -17.63
CA SER A 67 -29.23 -1.40 -16.40
C SER A 67 -28.12 -0.65 -15.66
N LEU A 68 -27.60 0.37 -16.33
CA LEU A 68 -26.53 1.25 -15.84
C LEU A 68 -27.10 2.61 -15.44
N TRP A 69 -26.32 3.39 -14.68
CA TRP A 69 -26.67 4.77 -14.35
C TRP A 69 -26.72 5.66 -15.59
N THR A 70 -25.73 5.50 -16.49
CA THR A 70 -25.72 6.05 -17.85
C THR A 70 -25.20 5.00 -18.85
N GLU A 71 -25.52 5.16 -20.13
CA GLU A 71 -25.03 4.24 -21.18
C GLU A 71 -23.49 4.29 -21.33
N GLU A 72 -22.90 5.47 -21.09
CA GLU A 72 -21.46 5.72 -21.16
C GLU A 72 -20.66 4.87 -20.16
N LEU A 73 -21.27 4.43 -19.06
CA LEU A 73 -20.62 3.55 -18.08
C LEU A 73 -20.39 2.13 -18.61
N GLY A 74 -21.01 1.76 -19.74
CA GLY A 74 -20.86 0.45 -20.35
C GLY A 74 -19.42 0.07 -20.69
N LYS A 75 -18.56 1.05 -21.01
CA LYS A 75 -17.13 0.78 -21.28
C LYS A 75 -16.32 0.37 -20.05
N TYR A 76 -16.84 0.57 -18.83
CA TYR A 76 -16.21 0.20 -17.55
C TYR A 76 -16.78 -1.09 -16.95
N GLN A 77 -17.66 -1.77 -17.69
CA GLN A 77 -18.25 -3.07 -17.32
C GLN A 77 -17.39 -4.27 -17.75
N GLY A 78 -16.16 -4.02 -18.22
CA GLY A 78 -15.21 -5.06 -18.61
C GLY A 78 -14.33 -5.56 -17.45
N PRO A 79 -13.19 -6.17 -17.81
CA PRO A 79 -12.18 -6.65 -16.88
C PRO A 79 -11.73 -5.57 -15.89
N ALA A 80 -11.37 -5.99 -14.69
CA ALA A 80 -10.95 -5.09 -13.63
C ALA A 80 -9.89 -5.70 -12.72
N LEU A 81 -9.08 -4.84 -12.11
CA LEU A 81 -8.33 -5.17 -10.90
C LEU A 81 -9.18 -4.77 -9.70
N TYR A 82 -9.36 -5.68 -8.75
CA TYR A 82 -9.93 -5.37 -7.44
C TYR A 82 -8.87 -5.45 -6.36
N ALA A 83 -9.07 -4.64 -5.31
CA ALA A 83 -8.30 -4.70 -4.08
C ALA A 83 -9.27 -4.66 -2.89
N PHE A 84 -9.28 -5.73 -2.11
CA PHE A 84 -10.08 -5.85 -0.90
C PHE A 84 -9.18 -5.85 0.34
N ASN A 85 -9.62 -5.20 1.41
CA ASN A 85 -9.07 -5.41 2.75
C ASN A 85 -10.18 -5.45 3.81
N ASP A 86 -9.90 -6.05 4.96
CA ASP A 86 -10.89 -6.29 6.02
C ASP A 86 -11.09 -5.13 7.01
N ALA A 87 -10.42 -3.99 6.80
CA ALA A 87 -10.71 -2.75 7.51
C ALA A 87 -11.76 -1.93 6.73
N ALA A 88 -12.67 -1.29 7.46
CA ALA A 88 -13.65 -0.36 6.89
C ALA A 88 -13.14 1.08 7.03
N PHE A 89 -13.48 1.94 6.07
CA PHE A 89 -13.15 3.36 6.09
C PHE A 89 -13.81 4.07 7.27
N THR A 90 -13.05 4.92 7.94
CA THR A 90 -13.59 5.94 8.84
C THR A 90 -14.05 7.17 8.05
N GLU A 91 -14.73 8.10 8.71
CA GLU A 91 -15.08 9.39 8.09
C GLU A 91 -13.83 10.17 7.65
N GLU A 92 -12.74 10.11 8.43
CA GLU A 92 -11.47 10.73 8.05
C GLU A 92 -10.85 10.08 6.81
N ASP A 93 -11.03 8.77 6.60
CA ASP A 93 -10.55 8.09 5.39
C ASP A 93 -11.36 8.53 4.16
N TRP A 94 -12.69 8.69 4.29
CA TRP A 94 -13.56 9.22 3.24
C TRP A 94 -13.22 10.67 2.87
N GLU A 95 -12.99 11.53 3.86
CA GLU A 95 -12.49 12.89 3.59
C GLU A 95 -11.09 12.86 2.98
N GLY A 96 -10.23 11.96 3.46
CA GLY A 96 -8.83 11.87 3.07
C GLY A 96 -8.64 11.42 1.62
N ILE A 97 -9.41 10.44 1.15
CA ILE A 97 -9.30 9.90 -0.21
C ILE A 97 -9.73 10.92 -1.28
N GLN A 98 -10.60 11.88 -0.93
CA GLN A 98 -11.02 12.97 -1.81
C GLN A 98 -10.03 14.14 -1.84
N ARG A 99 -9.23 14.32 -0.78
CA ARG A 99 -8.29 15.45 -0.66
C ARG A 99 -6.97 15.18 -1.38
N VAL A 100 -6.93 15.61 -2.63
CA VAL A 100 -5.76 15.55 -3.49
C VAL A 100 -4.63 16.46 -2.98
N GLY A 101 -3.43 15.91 -2.77
CA GLY A 101 -2.22 16.69 -2.48
C GLY A 101 -2.16 17.33 -1.09
N ARG A 102 -3.19 17.09 -0.25
CA ARG A 102 -3.26 17.54 1.15
C ARG A 102 -3.71 16.38 2.01
N SER A 103 -2.77 15.59 2.50
CA SER A 103 -3.11 14.46 3.35
C SER A 103 -3.52 14.93 4.73
N ILE A 104 -4.64 14.40 5.21
CA ILE A 104 -5.07 14.50 6.62
C ILE A 104 -4.12 13.67 7.51
N LYS A 105 -3.34 12.75 6.92
CA LYS A 105 -2.32 11.94 7.60
C LYS A 105 -1.03 12.72 7.96
N GLN A 106 -1.04 14.06 7.90
CA GLN A 106 0.08 14.87 8.37
C GLN A 106 0.29 14.77 9.89
N ASP A 107 -0.80 14.61 10.64
CA ASP A 107 -0.76 14.66 12.12
C ASP A 107 -0.53 13.29 12.78
N ASP A 108 -0.64 12.19 12.02
CA ASP A 108 -0.38 10.83 12.52
C ASP A 108 1.00 10.31 12.03
N PRO A 109 2.01 10.21 12.92
CA PRO A 109 3.33 9.73 12.54
C PRO A 109 3.38 8.23 12.20
N THR A 110 2.31 7.49 12.49
CA THR A 110 2.24 6.04 12.34
C THR A 110 1.68 5.60 10.98
N LYS A 111 1.00 6.47 10.22
CA LYS A 111 0.41 6.15 8.91
C LYS A 111 1.34 6.48 7.72
N VAL A 112 1.26 5.68 6.65
CA VAL A 112 1.98 5.83 5.38
C VAL A 112 1.13 6.65 4.37
N GLY A 113 1.79 7.32 3.41
CA GLY A 113 1.07 8.02 2.31
C GLY A 113 0.71 9.50 2.59
N ARG A 114 1.67 10.28 3.07
CA ARG A 114 1.53 11.70 3.47
C ARG A 114 1.19 12.73 2.40
N PHE A 115 1.36 12.39 1.14
CA PHE A 115 1.04 13.33 0.06
C PHE A 115 -0.37 13.10 -0.52
N GLY A 116 -1.08 12.04 -0.07
CA GLY A 116 -2.32 11.62 -0.71
C GLY A 116 -2.13 11.21 -2.18
N ILE A 117 -0.88 10.95 -2.59
CA ILE A 117 -0.50 10.64 -3.98
C ILE A 117 -0.57 9.13 -4.25
N GLY A 118 -0.36 8.29 -3.22
CA GLY A 118 -0.27 6.84 -3.37
C GLY A 118 -1.51 6.23 -4.03
N PHE A 119 -2.71 6.64 -3.60
CA PHE A 119 -3.96 6.21 -4.23
C PHE A 119 -4.05 6.63 -5.70
N ASN A 120 -3.62 7.84 -6.06
CA ASN A 120 -3.68 8.33 -7.44
C ASN A 120 -2.83 7.51 -8.43
N SER A 121 -1.93 6.65 -7.96
CA SER A 121 -1.22 5.71 -8.83
C SER A 121 -2.14 4.70 -9.52
N VAL A 122 -3.36 4.46 -8.99
CA VAL A 122 -4.36 3.58 -9.62
C VAL A 122 -4.85 4.12 -10.97
N TYR A 123 -4.67 5.42 -11.24
CA TYR A 123 -5.00 6.00 -12.54
C TYR A 123 -4.08 5.53 -13.68
N HIS A 124 -2.99 4.80 -13.39
CA HIS A 124 -2.30 4.01 -14.42
C HIS A 124 -3.19 2.94 -15.03
N ILE A 125 -4.10 2.38 -14.22
CA ILE A 125 -4.94 1.22 -14.56
C ILE A 125 -6.31 1.65 -15.06
N THR A 126 -6.92 2.65 -14.43
CA THR A 126 -8.33 3.02 -14.63
C THR A 126 -8.55 4.52 -14.71
N ASP A 127 -9.66 4.93 -15.32
CA ASP A 127 -10.16 6.32 -15.28
C ASP A 127 -11.27 6.53 -14.25
N LEU A 128 -11.95 5.46 -13.81
CA LEU A 128 -13.04 5.50 -12.83
C LEU A 128 -12.79 4.49 -11.72
N PRO A 129 -11.89 4.79 -10.78
CA PRO A 129 -11.75 3.96 -9.60
C PRO A 129 -13.05 4.02 -8.78
N CYS A 130 -13.47 2.86 -8.27
CA CYS A 130 -14.62 2.74 -7.39
C CYS A 130 -14.16 2.27 -6.02
N VAL A 131 -14.87 2.67 -4.97
CA VAL A 131 -14.65 2.23 -3.59
C VAL A 131 -15.99 1.87 -2.94
N PHE A 132 -16.05 0.74 -2.24
CA PHE A 132 -17.18 0.33 -1.41
C PHE A 132 -16.66 0.00 -0.01
N SER A 133 -17.10 0.78 0.98
CA SER A 133 -16.68 0.61 2.37
C SER A 133 -17.69 1.22 3.33
N SER A 134 -17.80 0.64 4.53
CA SER A 134 -18.74 1.09 5.56
C SER A 134 -20.14 1.30 4.98
N GLU A 135 -20.66 2.52 5.00
CA GLU A 135 -22.04 2.83 4.59
C GLU A 135 -22.09 3.42 3.18
N HIS A 136 -20.99 3.39 2.42
CA HIS A 136 -20.90 4.13 1.17
C HIS A 136 -20.27 3.34 0.03
N LEU A 137 -20.84 3.49 -1.16
CA LEU A 137 -20.22 3.14 -2.43
C LEU A 137 -19.97 4.44 -3.20
N ALA A 138 -18.75 4.68 -3.67
CA ALA A 138 -18.41 5.85 -4.46
C ALA A 138 -17.66 5.47 -5.74
N ILE A 139 -17.86 6.28 -6.76
CA ILE A 139 -17.13 6.23 -8.03
C ILE A 139 -16.51 7.60 -8.27
N PHE A 140 -15.20 7.64 -8.51
CA PHE A 140 -14.50 8.87 -8.90
C PHE A 140 -14.59 9.06 -10.40
N ASP A 141 -14.90 10.27 -10.84
CA ASP A 141 -14.96 10.68 -12.24
C ASP A 141 -14.22 12.02 -12.46
N PRO A 142 -12.88 12.01 -12.43
CA PRO A 142 -12.10 13.25 -12.54
C PRO A 142 -12.26 13.96 -13.90
N GLN A 143 -12.77 13.26 -14.93
CA GLN A 143 -13.06 13.83 -16.25
C GLN A 143 -14.44 14.48 -16.32
N LYS A 144 -15.32 14.26 -15.32
CA LYS A 144 -16.66 14.85 -15.21
C LYS A 144 -17.57 14.53 -16.39
N MET A 145 -17.60 13.26 -16.79
CA MET A 145 -18.29 12.78 -17.99
C MET A 145 -19.45 11.83 -17.69
N MET A 146 -19.63 11.36 -16.44
CA MET A 146 -20.55 10.27 -16.09
C MET A 146 -21.75 10.70 -15.23
N PHE A 147 -21.58 11.65 -14.30
CA PHE A 147 -22.56 11.91 -13.23
C PHE A 147 -23.26 13.27 -13.28
N GLY A 148 -22.94 14.12 -14.27
CA GLY A 148 -23.56 15.44 -14.43
C GLY A 148 -22.54 16.50 -14.86
N GLU A 149 -23.00 17.73 -15.11
CA GLU A 149 -22.10 18.86 -15.36
C GLU A 149 -21.31 19.19 -14.09
N ASP A 150 -20.00 19.28 -14.22
CA ASP A 150 -19.05 19.63 -13.16
C ASP A 150 -18.92 18.67 -11.95
N GLU A 151 -19.58 17.51 -11.98
CA GLU A 151 -19.47 16.47 -10.93
C GLU A 151 -18.20 15.62 -11.10
N GLU A 152 -17.40 15.51 -10.02
CA GLU A 152 -16.11 14.78 -10.00
C GLU A 152 -16.25 13.30 -9.59
N GLY A 153 -17.48 12.83 -9.47
CA GLY A 153 -17.82 11.48 -9.01
C GLY A 153 -19.22 11.43 -8.43
N TYR A 154 -19.60 10.28 -7.91
CA TYR A 154 -20.89 10.08 -7.23
C TYR A 154 -20.73 9.12 -6.06
N ARG A 155 -21.54 9.28 -5.02
CA ARG A 155 -21.55 8.45 -3.81
C ARG A 155 -22.98 8.06 -3.45
N TRP A 156 -23.23 6.77 -3.38
CA TRP A 156 -24.44 6.17 -2.81
C TRP A 156 -24.22 5.88 -1.32
N SER A 157 -25.22 6.22 -0.50
CA SER A 157 -25.27 5.92 0.93
C SER A 157 -26.20 4.75 1.21
N LEU A 158 -25.75 3.76 1.98
CA LEU A 158 -26.57 2.66 2.46
C LEU A 158 -27.60 3.12 3.50
N ASN A 159 -27.42 4.29 4.10
CA ASN A 159 -28.40 4.89 5.01
C ASN A 159 -29.55 5.59 4.28
N ASP A 160 -29.40 5.85 2.99
CA ASP A 160 -30.44 6.47 2.17
C ASP A 160 -31.26 5.41 1.43
N GLU A 161 -32.59 5.56 1.43
CA GLU A 161 -33.49 4.56 0.85
C GLU A 161 -33.48 4.58 -0.68
N GLU A 162 -33.41 5.76 -1.31
CA GLU A 162 -33.38 5.90 -2.77
C GLU A 162 -32.05 5.38 -3.33
N ASP A 163 -30.95 5.61 -2.62
CA ASP A 163 -29.64 5.07 -2.97
C ASP A 163 -29.61 3.54 -2.85
N ARG A 164 -30.19 2.96 -1.80
CA ARG A 164 -30.31 1.50 -1.67
C ARG A 164 -31.17 0.90 -2.78
N GLU A 165 -32.29 1.53 -3.14
CA GLU A 165 -33.09 1.09 -4.28
C GLU A 165 -32.28 1.13 -5.58
N SER A 166 -31.50 2.18 -5.80
CA SER A 166 -30.60 2.30 -6.94
C SER A 166 -29.55 1.18 -6.98
N LEU A 167 -28.92 0.89 -5.83
CA LEU A 167 -27.92 -0.17 -5.66
C LEU A 167 -28.47 -1.59 -5.91
N LEU A 168 -29.79 -1.79 -5.77
CA LEU A 168 -30.47 -3.06 -6.01
C LEU A 168 -31.09 -3.15 -7.42
N ASN A 169 -31.51 -2.03 -8.01
CA ASN A 169 -32.25 -1.99 -9.26
C ASN A 169 -31.35 -1.79 -10.50
N LEU A 170 -30.24 -1.06 -10.38
CA LEU A 170 -29.23 -0.93 -11.44
C LEU A 170 -28.34 -2.19 -11.47
N ARG A 171 -28.97 -3.31 -11.86
CA ARG A 171 -28.39 -4.65 -11.72
C ARG A 171 -27.04 -4.79 -12.40
N ASP A 172 -26.94 -4.33 -13.64
CA ASP A 172 -25.69 -4.41 -14.40
C ASP A 172 -24.60 -3.56 -13.75
N GLN A 173 -24.93 -2.34 -13.30
CA GLN A 173 -23.98 -1.41 -12.67
C GLN A 173 -23.29 -2.02 -11.45
N PHE A 174 -24.05 -2.76 -10.63
CA PHE A 174 -23.59 -3.24 -9.33
C PHE A 174 -23.31 -4.76 -9.27
N GLN A 175 -23.64 -5.53 -10.33
CA GLN A 175 -23.26 -6.93 -10.46
C GLN A 175 -21.75 -7.19 -10.23
N PRO A 176 -20.82 -6.32 -10.70
CA PRO A 176 -19.40 -6.44 -10.36
C PRO A 176 -19.12 -6.51 -8.85
N PHE A 177 -19.77 -5.67 -8.06
CA PHE A 177 -19.60 -5.63 -6.62
C PHE A 177 -20.29 -6.82 -5.96
N GLN A 178 -21.49 -7.21 -6.38
CA GLN A 178 -22.19 -8.39 -5.88
C GLN A 178 -21.35 -9.68 -6.02
N ASN A 179 -20.78 -9.90 -7.21
CA ASN A 179 -19.95 -11.07 -7.47
C ASN A 179 -18.64 -11.05 -6.67
N THR A 180 -18.09 -9.87 -6.40
CA THR A 180 -16.82 -9.75 -5.67
C THR A 180 -17.02 -9.82 -4.16
N VAL A 181 -18.09 -9.21 -3.63
CA VAL A 181 -18.48 -9.31 -2.22
C VAL A 181 -18.67 -10.77 -1.83
N SER A 182 -19.42 -11.54 -2.63
CA SER A 182 -19.59 -12.99 -2.39
C SER A 182 -18.28 -13.79 -2.48
N GLN A 183 -17.29 -13.30 -3.23
CA GLN A 183 -15.97 -13.93 -3.35
C GLN A 183 -15.04 -13.65 -2.16
N VAL A 184 -15.10 -12.44 -1.58
CA VAL A 184 -14.19 -12.01 -0.49
C VAL A 184 -14.82 -12.07 0.90
N LYS A 185 -16.16 -12.11 0.97
CA LYS A 185 -16.94 -12.26 2.20
C LYS A 185 -17.96 -13.37 2.02
N SER A 186 -18.23 -14.07 3.12
CA SER A 186 -19.32 -15.06 3.18
C SER A 186 -20.69 -14.38 3.42
N CYS A 187 -21.01 -13.31 2.68
CA CYS A 187 -22.31 -12.62 2.73
C CYS A 187 -22.83 -12.30 1.32
N THR A 188 -24.14 -12.10 1.21
CA THR A 188 -24.80 -11.71 -0.05
C THR A 188 -24.87 -10.19 -0.18
N TRP A 189 -24.94 -9.68 -1.41
CA TRP A 189 -25.10 -8.26 -1.70
C TRP A 189 -26.37 -7.70 -1.05
N GLU A 190 -27.49 -8.39 -1.22
CA GLU A 190 -28.79 -7.99 -0.69
C GLU A 190 -28.77 -7.85 0.83
N LYS A 191 -28.05 -8.74 1.53
CA LYS A 191 -27.88 -8.66 2.98
C LYS A 191 -27.08 -7.43 3.39
N VAL A 192 -25.99 -7.13 2.67
CA VAL A 192 -25.15 -5.95 2.95
C VAL A 192 -25.95 -4.66 2.72
N ILE A 193 -26.69 -4.56 1.61
CA ILE A 193 -27.41 -3.33 1.24
C ILE A 193 -28.68 -3.14 2.07
N SER A 194 -29.50 -4.17 2.27
CA SER A 194 -30.83 -4.01 2.84
C SER A 194 -30.92 -4.31 4.33
N GLU A 195 -30.17 -5.29 4.83
CA GLU A 195 -30.28 -5.75 6.23
C GLU A 195 -29.21 -5.12 7.12
N GLU A 196 -27.94 -5.20 6.70
CA GLU A 196 -26.80 -4.69 7.48
C GLU A 196 -26.60 -3.19 7.28
N GLN A 197 -26.91 -2.69 6.08
CA GLN A 197 -26.65 -1.29 5.65
C GLN A 197 -25.20 -0.87 5.88
N TYR A 198 -24.29 -1.84 5.89
CA TYR A 198 -22.90 -1.64 6.25
C TYR A 198 -22.02 -2.74 5.66
N PHE A 199 -20.97 -2.34 4.95
CA PHE A 199 -19.94 -3.25 4.46
C PHE A 199 -18.71 -3.23 5.36
N LYS A 200 -18.52 -4.31 6.12
CA LYS A 200 -17.36 -4.50 7.01
C LYS A 200 -16.09 -4.87 6.23
N GLY A 201 -15.50 -3.89 5.58
CA GLY A 201 -14.26 -3.98 4.82
C GLY A 201 -14.18 -2.83 3.82
N THR A 202 -13.15 -2.86 2.97
CA THR A 202 -12.99 -1.91 1.88
C THR A 202 -12.73 -2.69 0.60
N LEU A 203 -13.53 -2.44 -0.43
CA LEU A 203 -13.41 -3.03 -1.74
C LEU A 203 -13.19 -1.92 -2.77
N PHE A 204 -12.07 -1.96 -3.46
CA PHE A 204 -11.82 -1.16 -4.65
C PHE A 204 -12.07 -1.96 -5.91
N ARG A 205 -12.67 -1.33 -6.92
CA ARG A 205 -12.77 -1.83 -8.30
C ARG A 205 -12.07 -0.84 -9.22
N PHE A 206 -11.15 -1.33 -10.03
CA PHE A 206 -10.43 -0.55 -11.05
C PHE A 206 -10.69 -1.15 -12.42
N PRO A 207 -11.76 -0.73 -13.13
CA PRO A 207 -12.02 -1.16 -14.50
C PRO A 207 -10.82 -0.85 -15.39
N LEU A 208 -10.31 -1.84 -16.12
CA LEU A 208 -9.10 -1.68 -16.92
C LEU A 208 -9.36 -0.71 -18.09
N ARG A 209 -8.45 0.26 -18.26
CA ARG A 209 -8.53 1.21 -19.37
C ARG A 209 -8.37 0.49 -20.72
N ASN A 210 -9.46 0.46 -21.49
CA ASN A 210 -9.53 -0.13 -22.83
C ASN A 210 -9.38 0.90 -23.96
N GLU A 211 -9.59 2.19 -23.68
CA GLU A 211 -9.46 3.30 -24.61
C GLU A 211 -8.62 4.43 -23.99
N ALA A 212 -7.93 5.23 -24.80
CA ALA A 212 -7.15 6.35 -24.30
C ALA A 212 -8.07 7.44 -23.72
N SER A 213 -7.67 8.03 -22.60
CA SER A 213 -8.41 9.09 -21.91
C SER A 213 -7.58 10.37 -21.80
N GLU A 214 -8.17 11.44 -21.26
CA GLU A 214 -7.41 12.64 -20.94
C GLU A 214 -6.37 12.38 -19.85
N ILE A 215 -6.62 11.44 -18.94
CA ILE A 215 -5.72 11.10 -17.84
C ILE A 215 -4.48 10.36 -18.35
N SER A 216 -4.67 9.37 -19.23
CA SER A 216 -3.59 8.51 -19.70
C SER A 216 -3.90 7.82 -21.03
N ASN A 217 -2.87 7.67 -21.85
CA ASN A 217 -2.89 6.81 -23.04
C ASN A 217 -2.41 5.37 -22.74
N ASN A 218 -2.10 5.06 -21.49
CA ASN A 218 -1.67 3.74 -21.04
C ASN A 218 -2.87 2.79 -20.97
N LEU A 219 -3.09 1.99 -22.03
CA LEU A 219 -4.09 0.93 -22.02
C LEU A 219 -3.65 -0.20 -21.08
N TYR A 220 -4.59 -0.75 -20.31
CA TYR A 220 -4.34 -1.85 -19.38
C TYR A 220 -5.03 -3.12 -19.84
N ASN A 221 -4.29 -4.22 -19.91
CA ASN A 221 -4.80 -5.52 -20.35
C ASN A 221 -4.40 -6.63 -19.36
N THR A 222 -4.94 -7.83 -19.58
CA THR A 222 -4.62 -9.04 -18.79
C THR A 222 -3.12 -9.25 -18.61
N THR A 223 -2.31 -9.02 -19.65
CA THR A 223 -0.86 -9.22 -19.58
C THR A 223 -0.21 -8.24 -18.60
N LYS A 224 -0.61 -6.96 -18.59
CA LYS A 224 -0.09 -5.97 -17.64
C LYS A 224 -0.49 -6.28 -16.21
N VAL A 225 -1.74 -6.69 -15.97
CA VAL A 225 -2.16 -7.11 -14.61
C VAL A 225 -1.39 -8.35 -14.15
N THR A 226 -1.15 -9.29 -15.06
CA THR A 226 -0.31 -10.46 -14.79
C THR A 226 1.12 -10.05 -14.42
N GLN A 227 1.72 -9.10 -15.14
CA GLN A 227 3.05 -8.56 -14.82
C GLN A 227 3.10 -7.84 -13.47
N LEU A 228 2.03 -7.11 -13.09
CA LEU A 228 1.92 -6.53 -11.75
C LEU A 228 1.97 -7.61 -10.67
N PHE A 229 1.20 -8.70 -10.86
CA PHE A 229 1.16 -9.81 -9.92
C PHE A 229 2.50 -10.53 -9.86
N ASP A 230 3.11 -10.83 -11.00
CA ASP A 230 4.42 -11.50 -11.06
C ASP A 230 5.51 -10.64 -10.40
N SER A 231 5.48 -9.32 -10.59
CA SER A 231 6.37 -8.39 -9.90
C SER A 231 6.19 -8.40 -8.38
N PHE A 232 4.96 -8.54 -7.87
CA PHE A 232 4.73 -8.67 -6.43
C PHE A 232 5.12 -10.05 -5.91
N ILE A 233 4.84 -11.12 -6.67
CA ILE A 233 5.19 -12.50 -6.32
C ILE A 233 6.70 -12.62 -6.11
N ALA A 234 7.52 -11.94 -6.91
CA ALA A 234 8.98 -11.90 -6.76
C ALA A 234 9.43 -11.33 -5.39
N ASP A 235 8.66 -10.41 -4.83
CA ASP A 235 8.94 -9.73 -3.55
C ASP A 235 8.15 -10.34 -2.38
N ALA A 236 7.33 -11.36 -2.65
CA ALA A 236 6.33 -11.84 -1.71
C ALA A 236 6.99 -12.35 -0.41
N ASP A 237 8.17 -12.98 -0.50
CA ASP A 237 8.88 -13.58 0.65
C ASP A 237 9.19 -12.57 1.76
N ILE A 238 9.43 -11.33 1.39
CA ILE A 238 9.83 -10.26 2.31
C ILE A 238 8.71 -9.22 2.56
N SER A 239 7.64 -9.23 1.78
CA SER A 239 6.58 -8.21 1.81
C SER A 239 5.77 -8.12 3.12
N LEU A 240 5.76 -9.15 3.97
CA LEU A 240 5.05 -9.12 5.26
C LEU A 240 5.97 -8.87 6.47
N LEU A 241 7.28 -8.74 6.26
CA LEU A 241 8.24 -8.72 7.37
C LEU A 241 8.08 -7.47 8.25
N PHE A 242 7.78 -6.33 7.65
CA PHE A 242 7.81 -5.02 8.32
C PHE A 242 6.45 -4.29 8.34
N LEU A 243 5.40 -4.94 7.86
CA LEU A 243 4.02 -4.47 8.05
C LEU A 243 3.59 -4.64 9.50
N ARG A 244 2.68 -3.79 9.96
CA ARG A 244 2.27 -3.73 11.38
C ARG A 244 1.03 -4.57 11.66
N ASN A 245 0.06 -4.52 10.77
CA ASN A 245 -1.28 -5.08 10.93
C ASN A 245 -1.55 -6.18 9.89
N VAL A 246 -1.19 -5.94 8.62
CA VAL A 246 -1.41 -6.89 7.52
C VAL A 246 -0.50 -8.10 7.71
N SER A 247 -1.14 -9.25 7.89
CA SER A 247 -0.49 -10.55 8.10
C SER A 247 -0.81 -11.55 7.00
N SER A 248 -1.69 -11.21 6.05
CA SER A 248 -2.05 -12.08 4.92
C SER A 248 -2.32 -11.27 3.66
N ILE A 249 -1.73 -11.70 2.53
CA ILE A 249 -1.99 -11.16 1.20
C ILE A 249 -2.34 -12.32 0.26
N THR A 250 -3.42 -12.19 -0.50
CA THR A 250 -3.84 -13.19 -1.50
C THR A 250 -3.99 -12.54 -2.87
N LEU A 251 -3.50 -13.21 -3.91
CA LEU A 251 -3.70 -12.85 -5.31
C LEU A 251 -4.61 -13.88 -5.96
N LEU A 252 -5.72 -13.44 -6.55
CA LEU A 252 -6.68 -14.29 -7.24
C LEU A 252 -6.80 -13.88 -8.71
N HIS A 253 -7.08 -14.86 -9.57
CA HIS A 253 -7.42 -14.63 -10.97
C HIS A 253 -8.77 -15.30 -11.27
N ILE A 254 -9.71 -14.53 -11.80
CA ILE A 254 -11.01 -15.00 -12.25
C ILE A 254 -11.01 -14.90 -13.78
N ASP A 255 -11.14 -16.05 -14.44
CA ASP A 255 -11.20 -16.09 -15.90
C ASP A 255 -12.54 -15.56 -16.45
N THR A 256 -12.66 -15.48 -17.77
CA THR A 256 -13.88 -15.03 -18.45
C THR A 256 -15.13 -15.85 -18.12
N ASN A 257 -14.97 -17.09 -17.63
CA ASN A 257 -16.06 -17.99 -17.27
C ASN A 257 -16.42 -17.91 -15.78
N GLY A 258 -15.68 -17.13 -14.99
CA GLY A 258 -15.85 -17.01 -13.55
C GLY A 258 -15.09 -18.06 -12.72
N LEU A 259 -14.20 -18.84 -13.33
CA LEU A 259 -13.36 -19.79 -12.59
C LEU A 259 -12.28 -19.02 -11.81
N CYS A 260 -12.32 -19.13 -10.48
CA CYS A 260 -11.39 -18.48 -9.57
C CYS A 260 -10.18 -19.37 -9.28
N ASN A 261 -8.98 -18.88 -9.59
CA ASN A 261 -7.70 -19.53 -9.35
C ASN A 261 -6.86 -18.72 -8.36
N ASN A 262 -6.22 -19.40 -7.41
CA ASN A 262 -5.29 -18.78 -6.48
C ASN A 262 -3.92 -18.60 -7.14
N ARG A 263 -3.49 -17.36 -7.35
CA ARG A 263 -2.18 -17.04 -7.96
C ARG A 263 -1.06 -17.07 -6.92
N LEU A 264 -1.34 -16.63 -5.70
CA LEU A 264 -0.45 -16.61 -4.55
C LEU A 264 -1.27 -16.41 -3.28
N LYS A 265 -0.96 -17.14 -2.22
CA LYS A 265 -1.35 -16.76 -0.86
C LYS A 265 -0.11 -16.70 0.01
N VAL A 266 0.10 -15.55 0.65
CA VAL A 266 1.20 -15.35 1.58
C VAL A 266 0.65 -14.94 2.93
N SER A 267 1.13 -15.58 3.99
CA SER A 267 0.72 -15.30 5.36
C SER A 267 1.90 -15.34 6.31
N GLU A 268 1.82 -14.51 7.34
CA GLU A 268 2.78 -14.42 8.41
C GLU A 268 2.12 -14.78 9.74
N SER A 269 2.87 -15.46 10.60
CA SER A 269 2.51 -15.61 12.01
C SER A 269 3.69 -15.22 12.90
N ASN A 270 3.35 -14.52 13.98
CA ASN A 270 4.31 -13.97 14.93
C ASN A 270 4.38 -14.81 16.20
N HIS A 271 5.60 -15.14 16.62
CA HIS A 271 5.87 -15.60 17.97
C HIS A 271 6.82 -14.61 18.65
N PHE A 272 6.30 -13.86 19.61
CA PHE A 272 7.13 -12.98 20.43
C PHE A 272 8.01 -13.82 21.34
N ILE A 273 9.29 -13.50 21.34
CA ILE A 273 10.23 -14.10 22.27
C ILE A 273 10.16 -13.25 23.54
N THR A 274 9.24 -13.61 24.43
CA THR A 274 9.26 -13.13 25.82
C THR A 274 10.48 -13.75 26.51
N ASP A 275 11.25 -12.94 27.22
CA ASP A 275 12.45 -13.31 28.00
C ASP A 275 13.81 -13.37 27.28
N LEU A 276 14.09 -12.39 26.42
CA LEU A 276 15.48 -12.06 26.07
C LEU A 276 16.03 -11.01 27.05
N SER A 277 17.16 -11.32 27.68
CA SER A 277 17.84 -10.49 28.66
C SER A 277 18.10 -9.11 28.07
N HIS A 278 17.43 -8.12 28.64
CA HIS A 278 17.55 -6.75 28.19
C HIS A 278 18.94 -6.24 28.59
N ILE A 279 19.83 -6.03 27.62
CA ILE A 279 20.71 -4.86 27.77
C ILE A 279 19.76 -3.67 27.81
N LYS A 280 19.45 -3.23 29.04
CA LYS A 280 18.64 -2.04 29.27
C LYS A 280 19.47 -0.86 28.78
N GLN A 281 19.19 -0.42 27.57
CA GLN A 281 19.64 0.87 27.09
C GLN A 281 18.45 1.81 27.22
N GLU A 282 18.55 2.78 28.13
CA GLU A 282 17.42 3.64 28.50
C GLU A 282 16.83 4.38 27.29
N SER A 283 17.66 4.65 26.28
CA SER A 283 17.31 5.42 25.08
C SER A 283 16.46 4.70 24.04
N PHE A 284 16.33 3.36 24.07
CA PHE A 284 15.61 2.62 23.03
C PHE A 284 14.57 1.67 23.60
N ASP A 285 13.38 1.65 22.98
CA ASP A 285 12.47 0.52 23.08
C ASP A 285 12.84 -0.50 22.01
N ARG A 286 13.01 -1.76 22.43
CA ARG A 286 13.56 -2.82 21.59
C ARG A 286 12.70 -4.06 21.67
N LYS A 287 12.52 -4.70 20.52
CA LYS A 287 11.72 -5.92 20.41
C LYS A 287 12.33 -6.83 19.38
N THR A 288 12.40 -8.12 19.70
CA THR A 288 12.80 -9.16 18.73
C THR A 288 11.74 -10.25 18.71
N CYS A 289 11.37 -10.70 17.52
CA CYS A 289 10.42 -11.79 17.33
C CYS A 289 10.89 -12.78 16.27
N LEU A 290 10.33 -13.98 16.34
CA LEU A 290 10.43 -14.96 15.28
C LEU A 290 9.17 -14.86 14.42
N LYS A 291 9.35 -14.51 13.15
CA LYS A 291 8.29 -14.54 12.14
C LYS A 291 8.37 -15.84 11.37
N LYS A 292 7.25 -16.56 11.33
CA LYS A 292 7.09 -17.72 10.45
C LYS A 292 6.22 -17.31 9.29
N LYS A 293 6.71 -17.56 8.09
CA LYS A 293 6.03 -17.20 6.87
C LYS A 293 5.63 -18.47 6.12
N SER A 294 4.43 -18.46 5.57
CA SER A 294 3.95 -19.47 4.64
C SER A 294 3.57 -18.79 3.33
N GLN A 295 3.98 -19.39 2.22
CA GLN A 295 3.65 -18.96 0.88
C GLN A 295 3.17 -20.16 0.07
N ILE A 296 1.95 -20.06 -0.45
CA ILE A 296 1.30 -21.08 -1.27
C ILE A 296 1.21 -20.54 -2.70
N SER A 297 1.85 -21.24 -3.63
CA SER A 297 1.85 -20.90 -5.05
C SER A 297 0.62 -21.46 -5.79
N GLN A 298 0.48 -21.13 -7.07
CA GLN A 298 -0.54 -21.71 -7.96
C GLN A 298 -0.54 -23.24 -8.01
N GLN A 299 0.62 -23.85 -7.86
CA GLN A 299 0.77 -25.30 -7.90
C GLN A 299 0.42 -25.96 -6.57
N MET A 300 -0.14 -25.19 -5.63
CA MET A 300 -0.43 -25.59 -4.25
C MET A 300 0.80 -26.05 -3.48
N GLU A 301 1.99 -25.68 -3.95
CA GLU A 301 3.24 -25.89 -3.23
C GLU A 301 3.36 -24.86 -2.12
N GLU A 302 3.51 -25.35 -0.89
CA GLU A 302 3.73 -24.52 0.29
C GLU A 302 5.23 -24.41 0.57
N THR A 303 5.73 -23.18 0.57
CA THR A 303 7.08 -22.83 1.02
C THR A 303 6.99 -22.13 2.37
N LYS A 304 7.89 -22.47 3.28
CA LYS A 304 7.95 -21.88 4.63
C LYS A 304 9.33 -21.30 4.86
N SER A 305 9.38 -20.09 5.41
CA SER A 305 10.61 -19.41 5.81
C SER A 305 10.49 -18.92 7.25
N GLN A 306 11.63 -18.80 7.94
CA GLN A 306 11.70 -18.34 9.32
C GLN A 306 12.65 -17.16 9.43
N TRP A 307 12.20 -16.12 10.11
CA TRP A 307 12.91 -14.86 10.20
C TRP A 307 13.06 -14.42 11.65
N LEU A 308 14.26 -13.99 12.00
CA LEU A 308 14.50 -13.22 13.20
C LEU A 308 14.33 -11.74 12.85
N VAL A 309 13.35 -11.07 13.45
CA VAL A 309 13.07 -9.65 13.20
C VAL A 309 13.28 -8.86 14.46
N THR A 310 14.13 -7.84 14.39
CA THR A 310 14.47 -6.95 15.50
C THR A 310 14.07 -5.53 15.15
N THR A 311 13.34 -4.89 16.05
CA THR A 311 12.89 -3.50 15.99
C THR A 311 13.57 -2.70 17.09
N CYS A 312 14.10 -1.52 16.76
CA CYS A 312 14.47 -0.51 17.75
C CYS A 312 13.77 0.82 17.45
N LEU A 313 13.13 1.37 18.47
CA LEU A 313 12.55 2.69 18.50
C LEU A 313 13.38 3.58 19.44
N LEU A 314 13.89 4.70 18.93
CA LEU A 314 14.51 5.72 19.76
C LEU A 314 13.43 6.47 20.55
N LYS A 315 13.62 6.58 21.86
CA LYS A 315 12.73 7.37 22.72
C LYS A 315 12.97 8.85 22.51
N GLN A 316 11.91 9.64 22.67
CA GLN A 316 11.97 11.09 22.63
C GLN A 316 12.90 11.65 23.71
N GLY A 317 13.63 12.72 23.39
CA GLY A 317 14.48 13.48 24.30
C GLY A 317 15.95 13.05 24.32
N TYR A 318 16.31 11.96 23.62
CA TYR A 318 17.69 11.46 23.59
C TYR A 318 18.53 12.10 22.47
N ILE A 319 17.92 12.34 21.30
CA ILE A 319 18.58 13.00 20.16
C ILE A 319 17.64 14.08 19.62
N LEU A 320 17.86 15.32 20.08
CA LEU A 320 16.98 16.46 19.80
C LEU A 320 16.80 16.75 18.30
N GLU A 321 17.83 16.49 17.50
CA GLU A 321 17.77 16.66 16.04
C GLU A 321 16.81 15.65 15.40
N ILE A 322 16.87 14.37 15.82
CA ILE A 322 15.93 13.34 15.37
C ILE A 322 14.52 13.68 15.85
N ASP A 323 14.34 14.14 17.10
CA ASP A 323 13.01 14.55 17.60
C ASP A 323 12.43 15.71 16.77
N SER A 324 13.25 16.69 16.42
CA SER A 324 12.84 17.82 15.59
C SER A 324 12.43 17.37 14.19
N LEU A 325 13.23 16.53 13.54
CA LEU A 325 12.91 16.01 12.21
C LEU A 325 11.72 15.06 12.24
N ALA A 326 11.63 14.18 13.25
CA ALA A 326 10.48 13.30 13.46
C ALA A 326 9.19 14.11 13.57
N SER A 327 9.18 15.22 14.32
CA SER A 327 8.01 16.09 14.41
C SER A 327 7.71 16.83 13.10
N LYS A 328 8.72 17.38 12.41
CA LYS A 328 8.53 18.16 11.18
C LYS A 328 8.07 17.32 10.00
N LEU A 329 8.71 16.16 9.84
CA LEU A 329 8.44 15.22 8.77
C LEU A 329 7.27 14.30 9.13
N SER A 330 6.84 14.31 10.39
CA SER A 330 5.97 13.34 11.06
C SER A 330 6.55 11.90 11.06
N PHE A 331 7.85 11.70 10.87
CA PHE A 331 8.43 10.34 10.86
C PHE A 331 8.53 9.70 12.25
N TYR A 332 8.62 8.38 12.26
CA TYR A 332 8.83 7.59 13.48
C TYR A 332 10.30 7.17 13.56
N PRO A 333 11.04 7.47 14.64
CA PRO A 333 12.46 7.18 14.77
C PRO A 333 12.70 5.71 15.11
N GLN A 334 12.23 4.84 14.22
CA GLN A 334 12.30 3.39 14.31
C GLN A 334 13.06 2.85 13.11
N ALA A 335 13.88 1.84 13.37
CA ALA A 335 14.40 0.97 12.32
C ALA A 335 14.29 -0.49 12.74
N ASP A 336 14.18 -1.35 11.74
CA ASP A 336 14.04 -2.78 11.88
C ASP A 336 15.07 -3.52 11.02
N ALA A 337 15.44 -4.71 11.46
CA ALA A 337 16.24 -5.64 10.70
C ALA A 337 15.53 -7.00 10.64
N ALA A 338 15.65 -7.70 9.53
CA ALA A 338 15.20 -9.08 9.38
C ALA A 338 16.33 -9.97 8.88
N PHE A 339 16.58 -11.07 9.60
CA PHE A 339 17.55 -12.09 9.25
C PHE A 339 16.84 -13.42 8.97
N ARG A 340 17.16 -14.05 7.84
CA ARG A 340 16.58 -15.34 7.47
C ARG A 340 17.32 -16.49 8.14
N LEU A 341 16.60 -17.40 8.78
CA LEU A 341 17.17 -18.49 9.59
C LEU A 341 17.41 -19.78 8.80
N ASP A 342 16.67 -19.98 7.71
CA ASP A 342 16.60 -21.22 6.93
C ASP A 342 17.53 -21.25 5.70
N GLU A 343 18.28 -20.18 5.44
CA GLU A 343 19.06 -20.01 4.20
C GLU A 343 20.58 -19.99 4.45
N ASP A 344 21.36 -20.46 3.47
CA ASP A 344 22.82 -20.38 3.51
C ASP A 344 23.27 -18.92 3.33
N ARG A 345 24.30 -18.52 4.10
CA ARG A 345 24.85 -17.16 4.12
C ARG A 345 25.26 -16.65 2.74
N SER A 346 25.62 -17.55 1.83
CA SER A 346 26.02 -17.25 0.46
C SER A 346 24.90 -16.61 -0.39
N LEU A 347 23.64 -16.82 -0.01
CA LEU A 347 22.45 -16.34 -0.73
C LEU A 347 21.88 -15.05 -0.14
N CYS A 348 22.22 -14.71 1.10
CA CYS A 348 21.74 -13.50 1.75
C CYS A 348 22.47 -12.25 1.22
N ASN A 349 21.75 -11.45 0.42
CA ASN A 349 22.14 -10.08 0.10
C ASN A 349 21.06 -9.15 0.65
N GLY A 350 21.41 -8.40 1.67
CA GLY A 350 20.52 -7.53 2.42
C GLY A 350 19.84 -6.54 1.49
N TRP A 351 18.60 -6.21 1.83
CA TRP A 351 17.72 -5.42 0.98
C TRP A 351 17.08 -4.33 1.81
N LEU A 352 17.09 -3.11 1.27
CA LEU A 352 16.41 -1.96 1.83
C LEU A 352 14.90 -2.03 1.60
N CYS A 353 14.17 -1.78 2.69
CA CYS A 353 12.72 -1.72 2.75
C CYS A 353 12.28 -0.37 3.34
N CYS A 354 11.13 0.11 2.90
CA CYS A 354 10.37 1.17 3.56
C CYS A 354 8.94 0.67 3.73
N PHE A 355 8.73 -0.08 4.82
CA PHE A 355 7.60 -0.96 5.16
C PHE A 355 7.41 -2.14 4.21
N LEU A 356 7.57 -1.91 2.92
CA LEU A 356 7.64 -2.91 1.86
C LEU A 356 9.01 -2.83 1.17
N PRO A 357 9.42 -3.89 0.46
CA PRO A 357 10.71 -3.91 -0.25
C PRO A 357 10.80 -2.80 -1.28
N LEU A 358 11.92 -2.07 -1.30
CA LEU A 358 12.23 -1.17 -2.43
C LEU A 358 12.53 -2.01 -3.69
N PRO A 359 12.53 -1.44 -4.91
CA PRO A 359 12.82 -2.22 -6.11
C PRO A 359 14.12 -3.02 -6.03
N ASN A 360 14.10 -4.29 -6.47
CA ASN A 360 15.27 -5.18 -6.44
C ASN A 360 16.31 -4.76 -7.49
N ASN A 361 17.22 -3.88 -7.09
CA ASN A 361 18.34 -3.43 -7.91
C ASN A 361 19.58 -3.26 -7.01
N GLU A 362 20.75 -3.16 -7.63
CA GLU A 362 22.03 -3.08 -6.90
C GLU A 362 22.10 -1.90 -5.92
N GLN A 363 21.42 -0.78 -6.20
CA GLN A 363 21.41 0.39 -5.30
C GLN A 363 20.62 0.15 -4.01
N ASN A 364 19.66 -0.78 -4.03
CA ASN A 364 18.85 -1.14 -2.86
C ASN A 364 19.38 -2.37 -2.12
N LYS A 365 20.51 -2.93 -2.55
CA LYS A 365 21.20 -4.03 -1.89
C LYS A 365 22.28 -3.48 -0.96
N THR A 366 22.37 -4.03 0.25
CA THR A 366 23.26 -3.52 1.31
C THR A 366 24.54 -4.33 1.46
N GLY A 367 24.62 -5.54 0.90
CA GLY A 367 25.72 -6.48 1.15
C GLY A 367 25.70 -7.12 2.54
N LEU A 368 24.83 -6.66 3.44
CA LEU A 368 24.66 -7.22 4.78
C LEU A 368 23.84 -8.51 4.72
N PRO A 369 24.00 -9.45 5.65
CA PRO A 369 23.16 -10.66 5.70
C PRO A 369 21.71 -10.41 6.16
N ILE A 370 21.29 -9.14 6.30
CA ILE A 370 20.00 -8.73 6.85
C ILE A 370 19.26 -7.77 5.91
N HIS A 371 17.94 -7.87 5.86
CA HIS A 371 17.10 -6.81 5.31
C HIS A 371 16.94 -5.69 6.34
N ILE A 372 16.92 -4.46 5.86
CA ILE A 372 16.83 -3.26 6.71
C ILE A 372 15.58 -2.51 6.34
N ASN A 373 14.80 -2.14 7.35
CA ASN A 373 13.61 -1.33 7.21
C ASN A 373 13.69 -0.10 8.09
N ALA A 374 13.23 1.04 7.57
CA ALA A 374 12.93 2.21 8.37
C ALA A 374 11.93 3.11 7.63
N CYS A 375 11.43 4.13 8.30
CA CYS A 375 10.64 5.19 7.65
C CYS A 375 11.57 6.11 6.85
N PHE A 376 12.16 5.59 5.78
CA PHE A 376 13.12 6.33 4.95
C PHE A 376 12.42 7.41 4.12
N GLY A 377 13.06 8.58 4.02
CA GLY A 377 12.75 9.57 3.00
C GLY A 377 13.15 9.05 1.62
N LEU A 378 12.18 8.91 0.72
CA LEU A 378 12.41 8.37 -0.62
C LEU A 378 12.45 9.47 -1.68
N THR A 379 13.05 9.18 -2.83
CA THR A 379 12.96 10.00 -4.04
C THR A 379 11.50 10.13 -4.50
N ASP A 380 11.18 11.13 -5.31
CA ASP A 380 9.80 11.40 -5.77
C ASP A 380 9.13 10.18 -6.43
N ASN A 381 9.89 9.36 -7.16
CA ASN A 381 9.42 8.11 -7.76
C ASN A 381 9.30 6.94 -6.78
N ARG A 382 9.64 7.14 -5.50
CA ARG A 382 9.63 6.17 -4.38
C ARG A 382 10.47 4.91 -4.61
N ARG A 383 11.50 4.98 -5.46
CA ARG A 383 12.34 3.82 -5.80
C ARG A 383 13.65 3.75 -5.03
N PHE A 384 14.11 4.87 -4.46
CA PHE A 384 15.41 4.99 -3.82
C PHE A 384 15.34 5.82 -2.54
N ILE A 385 16.26 5.57 -1.62
CA ILE A 385 16.48 6.39 -0.43
C ILE A 385 17.16 7.69 -0.84
N LYS A 386 16.68 8.83 -0.31
CA LYS A 386 17.34 10.13 -0.48
C LYS A 386 18.58 10.24 0.41
N TRP A 387 19.68 10.72 -0.15
CA TRP A 387 20.92 10.99 0.57
C TRP A 387 21.32 12.44 0.38
N GLN A 388 22.15 12.97 1.29
CA GLN A 388 22.61 14.35 1.17
C GLN A 388 23.56 14.49 -0.03
N GLU A 389 23.29 15.48 -0.87
CA GLU A 389 24.14 15.86 -2.00
C GLU A 389 24.84 17.21 -1.70
N GLU A 390 25.95 17.50 -2.39
CA GLU A 390 26.78 18.68 -2.10
C GLU A 390 26.00 20.01 -2.21
N ASP A 391 25.02 20.08 -3.09
CA ASP A 391 24.15 21.23 -3.37
C ASP A 391 22.79 21.17 -2.64
N GLN A 392 22.47 20.06 -1.95
CA GLN A 392 21.18 19.83 -1.27
C GLN A 392 21.32 19.47 0.22
N LYS A 393 22.26 20.13 0.92
CA LYS A 393 22.57 19.86 2.35
C LYS A 393 21.42 20.13 3.33
N ASN A 394 20.35 20.79 2.90
CA ASN A 394 19.21 21.15 3.73
C ASN A 394 17.95 20.31 3.42
N ASP A 395 18.05 19.23 2.63
CA ASP A 395 16.92 18.30 2.47
C ASP A 395 16.71 17.54 3.79
N GLU A 396 15.67 17.92 4.53
CA GLU A 396 15.31 17.34 5.83
C GLU A 396 15.09 15.82 5.76
N SER A 397 14.59 15.29 4.63
CA SER A 397 14.40 13.85 4.43
C SER A 397 15.72 13.12 4.24
N ALA A 398 16.69 13.74 3.57
CA ALA A 398 18.04 13.20 3.42
C ALA A 398 18.80 13.22 4.75
N MET A 399 18.71 14.32 5.51
CA MET A 399 19.29 14.44 6.86
C MET A 399 18.72 13.37 7.80
N TRP A 400 17.40 13.16 7.75
CA TRP A 400 16.72 12.11 8.50
C TRP A 400 17.29 10.71 8.22
N ASN A 401 17.48 10.37 6.94
CA ASN A 401 18.04 9.06 6.55
C ASN A 401 19.47 8.85 7.05
N GLU A 402 20.30 9.89 7.03
CA GLU A 402 21.66 9.84 7.57
C GLU A 402 21.65 9.59 9.09
N LEU A 403 20.79 10.31 9.83
CA LEU A 403 20.65 10.14 11.27
C LEU A 403 20.11 8.77 11.66
N LEU A 404 19.10 8.25 10.94
CA LEU A 404 18.62 6.88 11.14
C LEU A 404 19.76 5.86 10.98
N THR A 405 20.58 6.05 9.95
CA THR A 405 21.67 5.14 9.61
C THR A 405 22.81 5.20 10.61
N ARG A 406 23.15 6.40 11.11
CA ARG A 406 24.26 6.60 12.04
C ARG A 406 23.87 6.29 13.49
N GLU A 407 22.68 6.69 13.92
CA GLU A 407 22.29 6.70 15.33
C GLU A 407 21.41 5.50 15.72
N ILE A 408 20.61 4.94 14.81
CA ILE A 408 19.62 3.89 15.13
C ILE A 408 20.01 2.52 14.58
N LEU A 409 20.36 2.42 13.29
CA LEU A 409 20.67 1.12 12.66
C LEU A 409 21.76 0.29 13.36
N PRO A 410 22.86 0.88 13.87
CA PRO A 410 23.88 0.10 14.60
C PRO A 410 23.30 -0.58 15.85
N HIS A 411 22.37 0.08 16.53
CA HIS A 411 21.70 -0.47 17.71
C HIS A 411 20.75 -1.61 17.37
N VAL A 412 20.05 -1.52 16.23
CA VAL A 412 19.19 -2.60 15.71
C VAL A 412 20.02 -3.84 15.43
N TYR A 413 21.12 -3.68 14.69
CA TYR A 413 21.99 -4.80 14.32
C TYR A 413 22.63 -5.42 15.57
N LEU A 414 23.21 -4.61 16.45
CA LEU A 414 23.81 -5.10 17.70
C LEU A 414 22.79 -5.89 18.54
N LYS A 415 21.57 -5.36 18.69
CA LYS A 415 20.50 -6.04 19.42
C LYS A 415 20.15 -7.39 18.79
N MET A 416 20.03 -7.45 17.46
CA MET A 416 19.75 -8.69 16.75
C MET A 416 20.83 -9.76 17.00
N ILE A 417 22.11 -9.38 16.95
CA ILE A 417 23.23 -10.31 17.22
C ILE A 417 23.17 -10.82 18.66
N LEU A 418 22.97 -9.92 19.62
CA LEU A 418 22.90 -10.28 21.04
C LEU A 418 21.73 -11.22 21.34
N ASP A 419 20.58 -10.97 20.72
CA ASP A 419 19.39 -11.81 20.84
C ASP A 419 19.63 -13.18 20.20
N ALA A 420 20.28 -13.23 19.03
CA ALA A 420 20.67 -14.49 18.40
C ALA A 420 21.65 -15.29 19.28
N ILE A 421 22.62 -14.64 19.93
CA ILE A 421 23.55 -15.28 20.89
C ILE A 421 22.77 -15.91 22.04
N GLN A 422 21.85 -15.17 22.65
CA GLN A 422 21.06 -15.67 23.77
C GLN A 422 20.14 -16.83 23.36
N LEU A 423 19.49 -16.72 22.20
CA LEU A 423 18.67 -17.80 21.64
C LEU A 423 19.50 -19.05 21.36
N SER A 424 20.75 -18.87 20.92
CA SER A 424 21.66 -20.00 20.73
C SER A 424 22.09 -20.64 22.05
N GLY A 425 22.38 -19.82 23.07
CA GLY A 425 22.68 -20.30 24.43
C GLY A 425 21.54 -21.13 25.04
N ASN A 426 20.30 -20.79 24.71
CA ASN A 426 19.10 -21.52 25.14
C ASN A 426 18.69 -22.67 24.19
N SER A 427 19.53 -23.03 23.20
CA SER A 427 19.26 -24.08 22.20
C SER A 427 18.03 -23.82 21.31
N ALA A 428 17.54 -22.58 21.23
CA ALA A 428 16.44 -22.19 20.35
C ALA A 428 16.92 -21.91 18.91
N LEU A 429 18.21 -21.57 18.74
CA LEU A 429 18.85 -21.37 17.43
C LEU A 429 20.21 -22.09 17.35
N PRO A 430 20.60 -22.64 16.19
CA PRO A 430 21.95 -23.15 15.97
C PRO A 430 23.02 -22.07 16.19
N SER A 431 24.18 -22.45 16.72
CA SER A 431 25.30 -21.51 16.88
C SER A 431 25.83 -20.98 15.55
N SER A 432 25.74 -21.76 14.47
CA SER A 432 26.06 -21.33 13.10
C SER A 432 25.25 -20.12 12.66
N THR A 433 23.98 -20.03 13.08
CA THR A 433 23.11 -18.89 12.79
C THR A 433 23.73 -17.60 13.30
N VAL A 434 24.24 -17.59 14.54
CA VAL A 434 24.89 -16.41 15.14
C VAL A 434 26.06 -15.95 14.28
N TYR A 435 26.92 -16.87 13.80
CA TYR A 435 28.06 -16.52 12.94
C TYR A 435 27.61 -16.02 11.57
N ASN A 436 26.50 -16.52 11.03
CA ASN A 436 25.96 -16.07 9.75
C ASN A 436 25.39 -14.64 9.80
N LEU A 437 24.96 -14.17 10.98
CA LEU A 437 24.51 -12.80 11.17
C LEU A 437 25.65 -11.76 11.12
N TRP A 438 26.90 -12.14 11.36
CA TRP A 438 28.00 -11.17 11.36
C TRP A 438 28.24 -10.60 9.96
N PRO A 439 28.47 -9.27 9.84
CA PRO A 439 28.78 -8.65 8.56
C PRO A 439 30.10 -9.20 7.98
N ASP A 440 30.16 -9.32 6.67
CA ASP A 440 31.36 -9.69 5.93
C ASP A 440 32.04 -8.43 5.41
N LEU A 441 33.13 -8.01 6.07
CA LEU A 441 33.89 -6.80 5.72
C LEU A 441 34.48 -6.81 4.30
N SER A 442 34.48 -7.95 3.61
CA SER A 442 34.88 -8.01 2.20
C SER A 442 33.75 -7.66 1.23
N LYS A 443 32.51 -7.60 1.72
CA LYS A 443 31.27 -7.36 0.95
C LYS A 443 30.52 -6.09 1.36
N THR A 444 30.94 -5.45 2.44
CA THR A 444 30.34 -4.26 3.08
C THR A 444 31.43 -3.27 3.40
#